data_AF-A0A1Q8S0S0-F1
#
_entry.id   AF-A0A1Q8S0S0-F1
#
_cell.length_a   1.000
_cell.length_b   1.000
_cell.length_c   1.000
_cell.angle_alpha   90.00
_cell.angle_beta   90.00
_cell.angle_gamma   90.00
#
_symmetry.space_group_name_H-M   'P 1'
#
loop_
_entity.id
_entity.type
_entity.pdbx_description
1 polymer ?
#
loop_
_entity_poly.entity_id
_entity_poly.type
_entity_poly.pdbx_seq_one_letter_code
_entity_poly.pdbx_strand_id
1 'polypeptide(L)'
;MASAAASSSRPASAAVSRPSQAPSPRPSAGGPSRPPPSSRNNVTDPILRNTIRYTISAKEYATLHKYVLSRSRLLKRAAPSVSAVERIVEGDKGAAGRQNANAAAGPGAGGRAVDDYNARAVRHAMRVFIGTALGLKGWALISTKLLGGKRDPKASSQKQPLHKSPTLRLSLSVSTILLLYRILFRFLTRLRAHLLDPSAAPFRRRNPRTTATLTSRYAPAIGASLAGAFLGVFPAQQLRVTIAIYTLFRALEFGWNLCEEEGMIWGFKNGGKVKRERPWWWGSWLIQPFAFGQLLHAVVFDRDCFPEAYGNFIFKNSTAYIHPRPKDYPAHIKWPKTYEIVDNLAQMAKLNWPPYVSPTLFPNKETLPPTLTGVAPLTSTAHPIITSLSCATLHPSDPSCLRTYLNFWLGSFPGFTRFFLVIYSAVTILPRFRSLYNSPVTTLQRIITRSLRISTFLTGAISTAWASICFFQQWFPRTFLPTQRFFFGGFLAGLWAWIEKKNGRGIFLYSARVSVDSLWKVGVKRRWWKAMKGGDVWVFIMALMITGVVYEKDARSVKEGGWRKGISWVRGEGFKDWSIEESDDEVETEKTA
;
A
#
# COMPACT_ATOMS: atom_id res chain seq x y z
N MET A 1 12.28 13.05 63.86
CA MET A 1 12.27 12.85 65.32
C MET A 1 10.90 13.25 65.83
N ALA A 2 10.20 12.29 66.42
CA ALA A 2 8.86 12.45 67.00
C ALA A 2 8.97 12.87 68.48
N SER A 3 7.99 13.66 68.94
CA SER A 3 7.45 13.78 70.30
C SER A 3 6.61 15.07 70.32
N ALA A 4 5.28 15.12 70.44
CA ALA A 4 4.32 14.52 71.39
C ALA A 4 4.26 15.20 72.76
N ALA A 5 3.00 15.39 73.21
CA ALA A 5 2.48 15.77 74.54
C ALA A 5 2.37 17.28 74.85
N ALA A 6 1.15 17.86 74.94
CA ALA A 6 0.18 17.85 76.07
C ALA A 6 0.35 19.16 76.89
N SER A 7 -0.61 19.85 77.50
CA SER A 7 -2.02 19.64 77.87
C SER A 7 -2.52 20.92 78.59
N SER A 8 -3.83 20.96 78.89
CA SER A 8 -4.50 21.78 79.93
C SER A 8 -4.93 23.21 79.50
N SER A 9 -6.02 23.81 79.97
CA SER A 9 -7.17 23.39 80.78
C SER A 9 -8.22 24.52 80.73
N ARG A 10 -9.50 24.15 80.72
CA ARG A 10 -10.70 24.99 80.95
C ARG A 10 -10.76 25.45 82.43
N PRO A 11 -11.58 26.46 82.86
CA PRO A 11 -13.06 26.36 82.89
C PRO A 11 -13.85 27.69 82.67
N ALA A 12 -15.12 27.62 82.21
CA ALA A 12 -16.39 28.01 82.89
C ALA A 12 -16.57 29.54 83.13
N SER A 13 -17.71 30.22 83.03
CA SER A 13 -19.15 29.93 82.84
C SER A 13 -19.89 31.29 82.90
N ALA A 14 -20.94 31.54 82.12
CA ALA A 14 -22.07 32.38 82.53
C ALA A 14 -23.22 32.30 81.52
N ALA A 15 -24.41 32.00 82.04
CA ALA A 15 -25.68 31.87 81.34
C ALA A 15 -26.47 33.19 81.38
N VAL A 16 -27.25 33.47 80.34
CA VAL A 16 -28.47 34.29 80.43
C VAL A 16 -29.55 33.67 79.54
N SER A 17 -30.77 33.72 80.05
CA SER A 17 -31.95 32.91 79.76
C SER A 17 -33.06 33.66 78.99
N ARG A 18 -33.68 32.99 78.00
CA ARG A 18 -35.12 32.89 77.62
C ARG A 18 -35.92 34.19 77.25
N PRO A 19 -37.06 34.15 76.49
CA PRO A 19 -38.09 33.09 76.53
C PRO A 19 -38.75 32.60 75.20
N SER A 20 -39.21 31.36 75.33
CA SER A 20 -40.35 30.62 74.75
C SER A 20 -41.29 31.23 73.70
N GLN A 21 -41.52 30.47 72.61
CA GLN A 21 -42.84 30.30 71.99
C GLN A 21 -43.21 28.80 71.94
N ALA A 22 -44.48 28.53 72.21
CA ALA A 22 -45.07 27.21 72.45
C ALA A 22 -45.39 26.42 71.16
N PRO A 23 -45.63 25.10 71.26
CA PRO A 23 -45.78 24.19 70.12
C PRO A 23 -47.25 23.86 69.80
N SER A 24 -47.52 23.47 68.55
CA SER A 24 -48.52 22.48 68.04
C SER A 24 -49.14 22.93 66.69
N PRO A 25 -49.80 22.05 65.90
CA PRO A 25 -49.86 20.57 65.93
C PRO A 25 -49.47 19.90 64.59
N ARG A 26 -49.09 18.63 64.66
CA ARG A 26 -49.14 17.70 63.50
C ARG A 26 -50.60 17.47 63.10
N PRO A 27 -50.83 17.20 61.80
CA PRO A 27 -51.64 16.01 61.52
C PRO A 27 -51.08 15.11 60.40
N SER A 28 -51.52 13.85 60.52
CA SER A 28 -51.68 12.80 59.52
C SER A 28 -50.46 12.21 58.82
N ALA A 29 -50.18 10.96 59.22
CA ALA A 29 -49.38 9.98 58.50
C ALA A 29 -49.85 9.83 57.04
N GLY A 30 -49.01 10.30 56.11
CA GLY A 30 -49.05 9.84 54.72
C GLY A 30 -48.33 8.50 54.63
N GLY A 31 -49.05 7.44 54.28
CA GLY A 31 -48.47 6.16 53.92
C GLY A 31 -47.43 6.31 52.80
N PRO A 32 -46.53 5.32 52.60
CA PRO A 32 -45.42 5.45 51.67
C PRO A 32 -45.96 5.71 50.26
N SER A 33 -45.79 6.96 49.82
CA SER A 33 -45.98 7.35 48.43
C SER A 33 -44.92 6.61 47.62
N ARG A 34 -45.43 5.64 46.84
CA ARG A 34 -44.71 4.93 45.78
C ARG A 34 -43.76 5.91 45.06
N PRO A 35 -42.45 5.64 44.98
CA PRO A 35 -41.56 6.49 44.20
C PRO A 35 -42.08 6.51 42.75
N PRO A 36 -41.95 7.65 42.03
CA PRO A 36 -42.36 7.72 40.65
C PRO A 36 -41.67 6.57 39.89
N PRO A 37 -42.33 5.91 38.92
CA PRO A 37 -41.73 4.81 38.21
C PRO A 37 -40.43 5.30 37.57
N SER A 38 -39.31 4.85 38.12
CA SER A 38 -37.99 5.04 37.56
C SER A 38 -38.05 4.70 36.08
N SER A 39 -37.76 5.67 35.23
CA SER A 39 -37.61 5.46 33.81
C SER A 39 -36.59 4.34 33.59
N ARG A 40 -37.09 3.15 33.23
CA ARG A 40 -36.36 1.89 33.04
C ARG A 40 -35.38 1.91 31.85
N ASN A 41 -34.92 3.08 31.43
CA ASN A 41 -34.11 3.30 30.22
C ASN A 41 -32.68 3.81 30.49
N ASN A 42 -32.25 3.89 31.75
CA ASN A 42 -30.85 4.19 32.04
C ASN A 42 -30.05 2.88 32.00
N VAL A 43 -29.10 2.78 31.08
CA VAL A 43 -28.05 1.74 31.10
C VAL A 43 -27.24 1.96 32.39
N THR A 44 -27.60 1.25 33.45
CA THR A 44 -26.96 1.36 34.76
C THR A 44 -25.63 0.61 34.83
N ASP A 45 -25.40 -0.35 33.93
CA ASP A 45 -24.16 -1.11 33.88
C ASP A 45 -23.03 -0.27 33.22
N PRO A 46 -21.96 0.10 33.97
CA PRO A 46 -20.83 0.85 33.43
C PRO A 46 -20.08 0.09 32.34
N ILE A 47 -20.08 -1.25 32.38
CA ILE A 47 -19.42 -2.10 31.39
C ILE A 47 -20.17 -2.03 30.07
N LEU A 48 -21.49 -2.20 30.09
CA LEU A 48 -22.33 -2.07 28.90
C LEU A 48 -22.26 -0.65 28.30
N ARG A 49 -22.27 0.39 29.15
CA ARG A 49 -22.14 1.78 28.71
C ARG A 49 -20.82 2.04 27.99
N ASN A 50 -19.71 1.58 28.56
CA ASN A 50 -18.39 1.71 27.93
C ASN A 50 -18.31 0.87 26.66
N THR A 51 -18.84 -0.35 26.67
CA THR A 51 -18.85 -1.23 25.50
C THR A 51 -19.59 -0.57 24.33
N ILE A 52 -20.79 -0.04 24.56
CA ILE A 52 -21.56 0.67 23.52
C ILE A 52 -20.79 1.89 23.01
N ARG A 53 -20.19 2.68 23.91
CA ARG A 53 -19.43 3.89 23.55
C ARG A 53 -18.25 3.61 22.62
N TYR A 54 -17.53 2.51 22.84
CA TYR A 54 -16.30 2.17 22.12
C TYR A 54 -16.50 1.22 20.93
N THR A 55 -17.67 0.57 20.80
CA THR A 55 -17.90 -0.46 19.75
C THR A 55 -18.86 -0.02 18.65
N ILE A 56 -19.91 0.76 18.94
CA ILE A 56 -20.98 1.08 17.97
C ILE A 56 -21.26 2.59 17.88
N SER A 57 -21.65 3.09 16.71
CA SER A 57 -22.17 4.47 16.59
C SER A 57 -23.68 4.55 16.82
N ALA A 58 -24.17 5.75 17.16
CA ALA A 58 -25.60 5.99 17.37
C ALA A 58 -26.43 5.60 16.13
N LYS A 59 -25.95 5.92 14.93
CA LYS A 59 -26.61 5.56 13.65
C LYS A 59 -26.63 4.05 13.40
N GLU A 60 -25.52 3.36 13.63
CA GLU A 60 -25.44 1.90 13.48
C GLU A 60 -26.35 1.20 14.50
N TYR A 61 -26.36 1.67 15.76
CA TYR A 61 -27.25 1.15 16.78
C TYR A 61 -28.72 1.38 16.41
N ALA A 62 -29.08 2.56 15.87
CA ALA A 62 -30.43 2.83 15.38
C ALA A 62 -30.84 1.86 14.26
N THR A 63 -29.94 1.55 13.32
CA THR A 63 -30.22 0.55 12.27
C THR A 63 -30.31 -0.87 12.80
N LEU A 64 -29.40 -1.28 13.69
CA LEU A 64 -29.42 -2.61 14.31
C LEU A 64 -30.67 -2.78 15.18
N HIS A 65 -31.07 -1.71 15.87
CA HIS A 65 -32.33 -1.68 16.62
C HIS A 65 -33.53 -1.78 15.69
N LYS A 66 -33.54 -1.06 14.56
CA LYS A 66 -34.63 -1.09 13.57
C LYS A 66 -34.79 -2.46 12.90
N TYR A 67 -33.71 -3.15 12.56
CA TYR A 67 -33.77 -4.37 11.74
C TYR A 67 -33.65 -5.68 12.52
N VAL A 68 -32.97 -5.69 13.69
CA VAL A 68 -32.66 -6.92 14.43
C VAL A 68 -33.30 -6.91 15.82
N LEU A 69 -33.06 -5.88 16.63
CA LEU A 69 -33.54 -5.86 18.02
C LEU A 69 -35.05 -5.60 18.11
N SER A 70 -35.63 -4.84 17.18
CA SER A 70 -37.08 -4.58 17.12
C SER A 70 -37.89 -5.84 16.76
N ARG A 71 -37.29 -6.77 16.01
CA ARG A 71 -37.95 -7.99 15.51
C ARG A 71 -38.01 -9.12 16.54
N SER A 72 -37.21 -9.04 17.60
CA SER A 72 -37.11 -10.09 18.63
C SER A 72 -37.65 -9.57 19.97
N ARG A 73 -38.71 -10.21 20.48
CA ARG A 73 -39.40 -9.79 21.71
C ARG A 73 -38.51 -9.83 22.96
N LEU A 74 -37.54 -10.76 23.00
CA LEU A 74 -36.61 -10.93 24.11
C LEU A 74 -35.52 -9.84 24.12
N LEU A 75 -34.91 -9.55 22.96
CA LEU A 75 -33.85 -8.54 22.85
C LEU A 75 -34.42 -7.11 22.97
N LYS A 76 -35.65 -6.86 22.50
CA LYS A 76 -36.33 -5.57 22.68
C LYS A 76 -36.51 -5.17 24.14
N ARG A 77 -36.64 -6.13 25.06
CA ARG A 77 -36.79 -5.88 26.51
C ARG A 77 -35.47 -5.60 27.23
N ALA A 78 -34.35 -6.09 26.69
CA ALA A 78 -33.03 -5.96 27.30
C ALA A 78 -32.15 -4.88 26.63
N ALA A 79 -32.50 -4.44 25.41
CA ALA A 79 -31.73 -3.47 24.66
C ALA A 79 -32.06 -2.02 25.07
N PRO A 80 -31.06 -1.14 25.25
CA PRO A 80 -31.30 0.27 25.54
C PRO A 80 -31.99 1.01 24.40
N SER A 81 -32.73 2.07 24.71
CA SER A 81 -33.38 2.89 23.69
C SER A 81 -32.36 3.61 22.80
N VAL A 82 -32.75 3.91 21.56
CA VAL A 82 -31.89 4.62 20.59
C VAL A 82 -31.44 5.98 21.14
N SER A 83 -32.33 6.71 21.81
CA SER A 83 -32.02 8.01 22.44
C SER A 83 -31.13 7.90 23.68
N ALA A 84 -31.15 6.78 24.40
CA ALA A 84 -30.21 6.52 25.48
C ALA A 84 -28.79 6.24 24.93
N VAL A 85 -28.69 5.46 23.85
CA VAL A 85 -27.41 5.18 23.19
C VAL A 85 -26.84 6.43 22.50
N GLU A 86 -27.69 7.25 21.87
CA GLU A 86 -27.29 8.53 21.29
C GLU A 86 -26.69 9.46 22.36
N ARG A 87 -27.33 9.57 23.53
CA ARG A 87 -26.77 10.31 24.68
C ARG A 87 -25.45 9.71 25.21
N ILE A 88 -25.30 8.38 25.21
CA ILE A 88 -24.07 7.72 25.66
C ILE A 88 -22.91 7.93 24.66
N VAL A 89 -23.20 7.95 23.37
CA VAL A 89 -22.20 8.01 22.30
C VAL A 89 -21.83 9.45 21.92
N GLU A 90 -22.81 10.36 21.84
CA GLU A 90 -22.62 11.74 21.37
C GLU A 90 -22.64 12.78 22.51
N GLY A 91 -23.08 12.38 23.71
CA GLY A 91 -23.26 13.28 24.86
C GLY A 91 -24.45 14.23 24.69
N ASP A 92 -24.74 15.04 25.72
CA ASP A 92 -25.90 15.96 25.73
C ASP A 92 -25.89 17.02 24.60
N LYS A 93 -24.76 17.22 23.92
CA LYS A 93 -24.68 18.15 22.77
C LYS A 93 -25.29 17.59 21.47
N GLY A 94 -25.35 16.26 21.29
CA GLY A 94 -25.93 15.65 20.08
C GLY A 94 -27.45 15.81 19.98
N ALA A 95 -28.14 15.76 21.11
CA ALA A 95 -29.60 15.94 21.16
C ALA A 95 -30.02 17.43 21.08
N ALA A 96 -29.21 18.35 21.63
CA ALA A 96 -29.50 19.79 21.64
C ALA A 96 -29.02 20.54 20.37
N GLY A 97 -28.13 19.94 19.58
CA GLY A 97 -27.57 20.54 18.35
C GLY A 97 -28.57 20.75 17.21
N ARG A 98 -29.83 20.33 17.37
CA ARG A 98 -30.93 20.69 16.45
C ARG A 98 -31.79 21.85 16.93
N GLN A 99 -31.62 22.32 18.18
CA GLN A 99 -32.55 23.29 18.75
C GLN A 99 -31.96 24.58 19.31
N ASN A 100 -30.66 24.72 19.60
CA ASN A 100 -30.13 26.03 19.97
C ASN A 100 -28.62 26.16 19.71
N ALA A 101 -28.27 26.90 18.67
CA ALA A 101 -26.97 27.55 18.55
C ALA A 101 -27.02 28.81 19.40
N ASN A 102 -26.67 28.72 20.69
CA ASN A 102 -26.26 29.82 21.60
C ASN A 102 -26.36 29.33 23.06
N ALA A 103 -25.39 28.54 23.52
CA ALA A 103 -25.18 28.34 24.97
C ALA A 103 -23.71 28.01 25.24
N ALA A 104 -23.09 28.87 26.06
CA ALA A 104 -21.67 28.91 26.35
C ALA A 104 -21.11 27.62 26.98
N ALA A 105 -19.83 27.36 26.69
CA ALA A 105 -19.07 26.22 27.18
C ALA A 105 -18.71 26.38 28.67
N GLY A 106 -19.20 25.48 29.52
CA GLY A 106 -18.73 25.34 30.90
C GLY A 106 -17.36 24.62 31.01
N PRO A 107 -16.65 24.73 32.15
CA PRO A 107 -15.22 24.40 32.30
C PRO A 107 -14.84 22.90 32.25
N GLY A 108 -15.79 22.01 31.96
CA GLY A 108 -15.56 20.55 31.84
C GLY A 108 -15.46 20.03 30.39
N ALA A 109 -15.51 20.91 29.39
CA ALA A 109 -15.60 20.54 27.98
C ALA A 109 -14.32 19.89 27.42
N GLY A 110 -13.15 20.22 27.99
CA GLY A 110 -11.85 19.74 27.51
C GLY A 110 -11.70 18.22 27.62
N GLY A 111 -12.04 17.64 28.78
CA GLY A 111 -11.94 16.19 29.05
C GLY A 111 -12.89 15.34 28.21
N ARG A 112 -14.17 15.75 28.10
CA ARG A 112 -15.19 14.99 27.34
C ARG A 112 -14.92 14.97 25.83
N ALA A 113 -14.36 16.04 25.27
CA ALA A 113 -13.94 16.08 23.86
C ALA A 113 -12.70 15.20 23.58
N VAL A 114 -11.87 14.91 24.59
CA VAL A 114 -10.77 13.92 24.47
C VAL A 114 -11.35 12.51 24.35
N ASP A 115 -12.26 12.16 25.25
CA ASP A 115 -12.81 10.81 25.33
C ASP A 115 -13.66 10.45 24.12
N ASP A 116 -14.39 11.40 23.53
CA ASP A 116 -15.14 11.15 22.30
C ASP A 116 -14.21 10.89 21.10
N TYR A 117 -13.08 11.60 20.98
CA TYR A 117 -12.10 11.31 19.93
C TYR A 117 -11.50 9.90 20.10
N ASN A 118 -11.10 9.54 21.32
CA ASN A 118 -10.55 8.22 21.61
C ASN A 118 -11.58 7.13 21.31
N ALA A 119 -12.85 7.33 21.71
CA ALA A 119 -13.94 6.43 21.39
C ALA A 119 -14.21 6.31 19.89
N ARG A 120 -14.13 7.40 19.12
CA ARG A 120 -14.20 7.37 17.65
C ARG A 120 -13.01 6.60 17.06
N ALA A 121 -11.79 6.84 17.53
CA ALA A 121 -10.59 6.17 17.04
C ALA A 121 -10.68 4.65 17.23
N VAL A 122 -11.12 4.18 18.40
CA VAL A 122 -11.35 2.76 18.70
C VAL A 122 -12.43 2.16 17.80
N ARG A 123 -13.57 2.85 17.61
CA ARG A 123 -14.64 2.39 16.71
C ARG A 123 -14.15 2.23 15.27
N HIS A 124 -13.40 3.20 14.75
CA HIS A 124 -12.83 3.11 13.41
C HIS A 124 -11.79 1.98 13.30
N ALA A 125 -10.92 1.82 14.30
CA ALA A 125 -9.96 0.72 14.33
C ALA A 125 -10.69 -0.65 14.33
N MET A 126 -11.78 -0.80 15.08
CA MET A 126 -12.59 -2.03 15.10
C MET A 126 -13.25 -2.30 13.74
N ARG A 127 -13.79 -1.27 13.07
CA ARG A 127 -14.33 -1.40 11.71
C ARG A 127 -13.27 -1.82 10.70
N VAL A 128 -12.06 -1.26 10.80
CA VAL A 128 -10.92 -1.64 9.95
C VAL A 128 -10.50 -3.08 10.22
N PHE A 129 -10.49 -3.51 11.48
CA PHE A 129 -10.21 -4.89 11.85
C PHE A 129 -11.21 -5.86 11.21
N ILE A 130 -12.51 -5.63 11.41
CA ILE A 130 -13.58 -6.48 10.85
C ILE A 130 -13.56 -6.43 9.31
N GLY A 131 -13.48 -5.24 8.73
CA GLY A 131 -13.48 -5.05 7.27
C GLY A 131 -12.29 -5.73 6.59
N THR A 132 -11.09 -5.63 7.18
CA THR A 132 -9.89 -6.31 6.67
C THR A 132 -10.02 -7.83 6.78
N ALA A 133 -10.54 -8.33 7.91
CA ALA A 133 -10.73 -9.76 8.12
C ALA A 133 -11.76 -10.36 7.14
N LEU A 134 -12.90 -9.68 6.93
CA LEU A 134 -13.92 -10.08 5.97
C LEU A 134 -13.42 -9.98 4.53
N GLY A 135 -12.69 -8.91 4.20
CA GLY A 135 -12.11 -8.71 2.87
C GLY A 135 -11.12 -9.82 2.49
N LEU A 136 -10.24 -10.21 3.41
CA LEU A 136 -9.30 -11.32 3.19
C LEU A 136 -10.01 -12.67 3.02
N LYS A 137 -11.05 -12.93 3.80
CA LYS A 137 -11.86 -14.16 3.65
C LYS A 137 -12.62 -14.15 2.31
N GLY A 138 -13.20 -13.01 1.94
CA GLY A 138 -13.88 -12.82 0.65
C GLY A 138 -12.92 -13.04 -0.53
N TRP A 139 -11.72 -12.47 -0.45
CA TRP A 139 -10.67 -12.67 -1.45
C TRP A 139 -10.23 -14.13 -1.57
N ALA A 140 -10.05 -14.82 -0.44
CA ALA A 140 -9.73 -16.24 -0.44
C ALA A 140 -10.85 -17.07 -1.12
N LEU A 141 -12.11 -16.76 -0.85
CA LEU A 141 -13.24 -17.45 -1.50
C LEU A 141 -13.30 -17.17 -3.00
N ILE A 142 -13.14 -15.92 -3.43
CA ILE A 142 -13.16 -15.53 -4.85
C ILE A 142 -11.99 -16.17 -5.61
N SER A 143 -10.78 -16.09 -5.06
CA SER A 143 -9.58 -16.66 -5.71
C SER A 143 -9.67 -18.18 -5.89
N THR A 144 -10.27 -18.89 -4.94
CA THR A 144 -10.50 -20.35 -5.07
C THR A 144 -11.60 -20.70 -6.06
N LYS A 145 -12.70 -19.92 -6.12
CA LYS A 145 -13.85 -20.22 -7.00
C LYS A 145 -13.69 -19.74 -8.43
N LEU A 146 -13.00 -18.61 -8.65
CA LEU A 146 -13.04 -17.88 -9.92
C LEU A 146 -11.71 -17.91 -10.67
N LEU A 147 -10.59 -18.08 -9.96
CA LEU A 147 -9.24 -18.09 -10.54
C LEU A 147 -8.58 -19.48 -10.54
N GLY A 148 -9.32 -20.54 -10.17
CA GLY A 148 -8.81 -21.91 -10.15
C GLY A 148 -7.59 -22.11 -9.25
N GLY A 149 -7.41 -21.24 -8.25
CA GLY A 149 -6.27 -21.30 -7.34
C GLY A 149 -6.22 -22.65 -6.64
N LYS A 150 -5.14 -23.42 -6.87
CA LYS A 150 -4.88 -24.65 -6.11
C LYS A 150 -4.80 -24.27 -4.64
N ARG A 151 -5.71 -24.79 -3.82
CA ARG A 151 -5.54 -24.79 -2.36
C ARG A 151 -4.22 -25.50 -2.09
N ASP A 152 -3.28 -24.85 -1.41
CA ASP A 152 -2.11 -25.53 -0.88
C ASP A 152 -2.58 -26.72 -0.05
N PRO A 153 -2.24 -27.98 -0.40
CA PRO A 153 -2.71 -29.16 0.32
C PRO A 153 -2.18 -29.22 1.76
N LYS A 154 -1.15 -28.44 2.08
CA LYS A 154 -0.64 -28.26 3.45
C LYS A 154 -1.44 -27.24 4.29
N ALA A 155 -2.23 -26.36 3.67
CA ALA A 155 -3.03 -25.36 4.38
C ALA A 155 -4.41 -25.89 4.83
N SER A 156 -4.87 -27.01 4.26
CA SER A 156 -6.17 -27.60 4.62
C SER A 156 -6.12 -28.65 5.73
N SER A 157 -4.94 -29.15 6.14
CA SER A 157 -4.85 -30.29 7.07
C SER A 157 -4.59 -29.94 8.54
N GLN A 158 -4.26 -28.70 8.89
CA GLN A 158 -4.10 -28.32 10.30
C GLN A 158 -4.85 -27.02 10.63
N LYS A 159 -5.86 -27.13 11.52
CA LYS A 159 -6.49 -25.97 12.16
C LYS A 159 -5.42 -25.23 12.95
N GLN A 160 -4.78 -24.23 12.34
CA GLN A 160 -3.82 -23.39 13.06
C GLN A 160 -4.57 -22.60 14.15
N PRO A 161 -3.96 -22.41 15.34
CA PRO A 161 -4.58 -21.64 16.40
C PRO A 161 -4.82 -20.20 15.94
N LEU A 162 -5.88 -19.56 16.44
CA LEU A 162 -6.35 -18.23 15.98
C LEU A 162 -5.24 -17.16 15.98
N HIS A 163 -4.34 -17.20 16.96
CA HIS A 163 -3.20 -16.27 17.08
C HIS A 163 -2.09 -16.49 16.05
N LYS A 164 -2.07 -17.61 15.32
CA LYS A 164 -1.15 -17.88 14.19
C LYS A 164 -1.79 -17.60 12.83
N SER A 165 -3.10 -17.33 12.79
CA SER A 165 -3.78 -17.07 11.52
C SER A 165 -3.28 -15.77 10.87
N PRO A 166 -2.86 -15.80 9.59
CA PRO A 166 -2.32 -14.63 8.91
C PRO A 166 -3.39 -13.54 8.71
N THR A 167 -4.65 -13.93 8.56
CA THR A 167 -5.78 -13.01 8.41
C THR A 167 -6.05 -12.20 9.67
N LEU A 168 -6.01 -12.83 10.85
CA LEU A 168 -6.17 -12.14 12.12
C LEU A 168 -4.99 -11.22 12.41
N ARG A 169 -3.76 -11.68 12.14
CA ARG A 169 -2.55 -10.86 12.33
C ARG A 169 -2.52 -9.64 11.41
N LEU A 170 -2.90 -9.79 10.14
CA LEU A 170 -2.97 -8.66 9.21
C LEU A 170 -4.03 -7.66 9.67
N SER A 171 -5.23 -8.14 9.96
CA SER A 171 -6.34 -7.29 10.42
C SER A 171 -6.00 -6.56 11.73
N LEU A 172 -5.36 -7.26 12.66
CA LEU A 172 -4.85 -6.69 13.91
C LEU A 172 -3.79 -5.63 13.62
N SER A 173 -2.79 -5.94 12.79
CA SER A 173 -1.71 -4.99 12.46
C SER A 173 -2.25 -3.68 11.86
N VAL A 174 -3.13 -3.75 10.85
CA VAL A 174 -3.68 -2.56 10.19
C VAL A 174 -4.56 -1.75 11.15
N SER A 175 -5.37 -2.43 11.96
CA SER A 175 -6.22 -1.78 12.97
C SER A 175 -5.39 -1.07 14.05
N THR A 176 -4.36 -1.73 14.56
CA THR A 176 -3.46 -1.16 15.58
C THR A 176 -2.63 -0.01 15.02
N ILE A 177 -2.12 -0.12 13.79
CA ILE A 177 -1.43 0.99 13.10
C ILE A 177 -2.35 2.21 13.06
N LEU A 178 -3.61 2.05 12.62
CA LEU A 178 -4.55 3.19 12.53
C LEU A 178 -4.87 3.79 13.91
N LEU A 179 -5.12 2.94 14.91
CA LEU A 179 -5.43 3.40 16.27
C LEU A 179 -4.26 4.21 16.85
N LEU A 180 -3.05 3.65 16.79
CA LEU A 180 -1.86 4.29 17.35
C LEU A 180 -1.46 5.52 16.56
N TYR A 181 -1.57 5.49 15.22
CA TYR A 181 -1.30 6.66 14.39
C TYR A 181 -2.16 7.84 14.83
N ARG A 182 -3.48 7.63 15.03
CA ARG A 182 -4.41 8.67 15.50
C ARG A 182 -4.08 9.18 16.90
N ILE A 183 -3.84 8.27 17.85
CA ILE A 183 -3.54 8.62 19.23
C ILE A 183 -2.22 9.41 19.30
N LEU A 184 -1.16 8.91 18.66
CA LEU A 184 0.15 9.55 18.63
C LEU A 184 0.09 10.90 17.92
N PHE A 185 -0.56 10.99 16.76
CA PHE A 185 -0.71 12.24 16.01
C PHE A 185 -1.40 13.30 16.88
N ARG A 186 -2.55 12.96 17.48
CA ARG A 186 -3.27 13.90 18.37
C ARG A 186 -2.48 14.27 19.61
N PHE A 187 -1.81 13.30 20.24
CA PHE A 187 -0.99 13.55 21.42
C PHE A 187 0.14 14.53 21.10
N LEU A 188 0.86 14.32 19.99
CA LEU A 188 1.95 15.19 19.56
C LEU A 188 1.47 16.57 19.11
N THR A 189 0.32 16.65 18.43
CA THR A 189 -0.28 17.95 18.06
C THR A 189 -0.67 18.75 19.31
N ARG A 190 -1.22 18.10 20.33
CA ARG A 190 -1.53 18.76 21.61
C ARG A 190 -0.29 19.12 22.40
N LEU A 191 0.68 18.22 22.46
CA LEU A 191 1.96 18.48 23.12
C LEU A 191 2.65 19.69 22.48
N ARG A 192 2.66 19.78 21.15
CA ARG A 192 3.14 20.96 20.42
C ARG A 192 2.38 22.23 20.82
N ALA A 193 1.05 22.19 20.87
CA ALA A 193 0.24 23.34 21.28
C ALA A 193 0.56 23.79 22.71
N HIS A 194 0.70 22.85 23.66
CA HIS A 194 1.09 23.15 25.05
C HIS A 194 2.52 23.67 25.17
N LEU A 195 3.45 23.19 24.34
CA LEU A 195 4.83 23.67 24.34
C LEU A 195 4.99 25.04 23.68
N LEU A 196 4.08 25.45 22.80
CA LEU A 196 4.03 26.78 22.20
C LEU A 196 3.37 27.82 23.12
N ASP A 197 2.57 27.39 24.10
CA ASP A 197 1.98 28.26 25.11
C ASP A 197 3.07 29.04 25.89
N PRO A 198 2.90 30.36 26.11
CA PRO A 198 3.77 31.15 26.98
C PRO A 198 4.08 30.50 28.33
N SER A 199 3.13 29.76 28.92
CA SER A 199 3.29 29.06 30.21
C SER A 199 4.44 28.03 30.21
N ALA A 200 4.79 27.46 29.06
CA ALA A 200 5.85 26.46 28.91
C ALA A 200 7.25 27.06 28.67
N ALA A 201 7.43 28.39 28.73
CA ALA A 201 8.72 29.05 28.53
C ALA A 201 9.89 28.50 29.40
N PRO A 202 9.69 28.14 30.68
CA PRO A 202 10.76 27.57 31.51
C PRO A 202 11.28 26.23 30.97
N PHE A 203 10.40 25.39 30.42
CA PHE A 203 10.79 24.11 29.81
C PHE A 203 11.59 24.33 28.53
N ARG A 204 11.18 25.31 27.70
CA ARG A 204 11.88 25.65 26.44
C ARG A 204 13.32 26.10 26.66
N ARG A 205 13.53 26.93 27.71
CA ARG A 205 14.87 27.41 28.09
C ARG A 205 15.75 26.29 28.64
N ARG A 206 15.16 25.34 29.40
CA ARG A 206 15.90 24.21 29.98
C ARG A 206 16.36 23.19 28.95
N ASN A 207 15.55 22.92 27.92
CA ASN A 207 15.87 21.92 26.89
C ASN A 207 15.66 22.47 25.47
N PRO A 208 16.65 23.20 24.91
CA PRO A 208 16.48 23.87 23.62
C PRO A 208 16.34 22.88 22.45
N ARG A 209 17.11 21.79 22.44
CA ARG A 209 17.11 20.81 21.34
C ARG A 209 15.81 20.00 21.27
N THR A 210 15.33 19.49 22.41
CA THR A 210 14.09 18.71 22.45
C THR A 210 12.86 19.57 22.22
N THR A 211 12.90 20.83 22.66
CA THR A 211 11.86 21.80 22.33
C THR A 211 11.81 22.03 20.83
N ALA A 212 12.95 22.33 20.19
CA ALA A 212 13.00 22.57 18.75
C ALA A 212 12.45 21.40 17.92
N THR A 213 12.75 20.15 18.32
CA THR A 213 12.20 18.98 17.64
C THR A 213 10.69 18.83 17.86
N LEU A 214 10.21 18.97 19.09
CA LEU A 214 8.79 18.79 19.44
C LEU A 214 7.89 19.95 18.99
N THR A 215 8.42 21.17 18.86
CA THR A 215 7.66 22.33 18.36
C THR A 215 7.64 22.42 16.84
N SER A 216 8.46 21.63 16.13
CA SER A 216 8.50 21.62 14.67
C SER A 216 7.13 21.26 14.07
N ARG A 217 6.79 21.86 12.92
CA ARG A 217 5.52 21.62 12.20
C ARG A 217 5.33 20.13 11.87
N TYR A 218 6.43 19.44 11.57
CA TYR A 218 6.43 18.05 11.13
C TYR A 218 6.45 17.02 12.27
N ALA A 219 6.69 17.43 13.53
CA ALA A 219 6.82 16.53 14.66
C ALA A 219 5.63 15.57 14.83
N PRO A 220 4.35 16.01 14.72
CA PRO A 220 3.22 15.11 14.86
C PRO A 220 3.16 14.05 13.76
N ALA A 221 3.43 14.42 12.51
CA ALA A 221 3.44 13.49 11.38
C ALA A 221 4.57 12.47 11.47
N ILE A 222 5.78 12.92 11.86
CA ILE A 222 6.95 12.05 12.03
C ILE A 222 6.72 11.09 13.21
N GLY A 223 6.27 11.58 14.37
CA GLY A 223 6.05 10.71 15.53
C GLY A 223 4.87 9.74 15.34
N ALA A 224 3.82 10.14 14.63
CA ALA A 224 2.73 9.22 14.28
C ALA A 224 3.17 8.10 13.33
N SER A 225 4.18 8.33 12.48
CA SER A 225 4.71 7.31 11.57
C SER A 225 5.30 6.09 12.30
N LEU A 226 5.73 6.24 13.56
CA LEU A 226 6.21 5.14 14.40
C LEU A 226 5.12 4.09 14.68
N ALA A 227 3.83 4.44 14.54
CA ALA A 227 2.74 3.47 14.56
C ALA A 227 2.94 2.37 13.50
N GLY A 228 3.66 2.65 12.42
CA GLY A 228 4.04 1.70 11.39
C GLY A 228 4.88 0.51 11.89
N ALA A 229 5.50 0.62 13.08
CA ALA A 229 6.19 -0.50 13.73
C ALA A 229 5.28 -1.73 13.93
N PHE A 230 3.97 -1.51 14.10
CA PHE A 230 2.99 -2.57 14.26
C PHE A 230 2.75 -3.40 12.98
N LEU A 231 3.30 -2.99 11.83
CA LEU A 231 3.39 -3.86 10.66
C LEU A 231 4.22 -5.13 10.98
N GLY A 232 5.13 -5.07 11.95
CA GLY A 232 5.90 -6.22 12.43
C GLY A 232 5.05 -7.34 13.05
N VAL A 233 3.83 -7.06 13.51
CA VAL A 233 2.88 -8.07 14.03
C VAL A 233 2.42 -9.01 12.90
N PHE A 234 2.36 -8.49 11.67
CA PHE A 234 2.10 -9.31 10.49
C PHE A 234 3.35 -10.16 10.18
N PRO A 235 3.22 -11.49 9.97
CA PRO A 235 4.36 -12.35 9.68
C PRO A 235 5.16 -11.85 8.47
N ALA A 236 6.46 -12.14 8.47
CA ALA A 236 7.40 -11.80 7.41
C ALA A 236 7.11 -12.62 6.13
N GLN A 237 5.98 -12.32 5.50
CA GLN A 237 5.52 -12.89 4.24
C GLN A 237 5.73 -11.87 3.10
N GLN A 238 5.77 -12.36 1.86
CA GLN A 238 5.92 -11.52 0.66
C GLN A 238 4.93 -10.34 0.61
N LEU A 239 3.73 -10.51 1.17
CA LEU A 239 2.73 -9.44 1.26
C LEU A 239 3.23 -8.24 2.08
N ARG A 240 3.95 -8.46 3.19
CA ARG A 240 4.46 -7.38 4.06
C ARG A 240 5.48 -6.51 3.31
N VAL A 241 6.41 -7.17 2.64
CA VAL A 241 7.42 -6.53 1.79
C VAL A 241 6.74 -5.79 0.63
N THR A 242 5.72 -6.39 0.01
CA THR A 242 4.98 -5.75 -1.08
C THR A 242 4.25 -4.48 -0.62
N ILE A 243 3.63 -4.48 0.57
CA ILE A 243 3.02 -3.28 1.16
C ILE A 243 4.07 -2.22 1.43
N ALA A 244 5.21 -2.59 2.03
CA ALA A 244 6.30 -1.66 2.35
C ALA A 244 6.85 -1.00 1.07
N ILE A 245 7.17 -1.79 0.05
CA ILE A 245 7.66 -1.29 -1.24
C ILE A 245 6.59 -0.44 -1.94
N TYR A 246 5.33 -0.86 -1.92
CA TYR A 246 4.24 -0.07 -2.51
C TYR A 246 4.09 1.30 -1.85
N THR A 247 4.02 1.33 -0.51
CA THR A 247 3.88 2.58 0.24
C THR A 247 5.10 3.47 0.09
N LEU A 248 6.32 2.91 0.03
CA LEU A 248 7.53 3.66 -0.26
C LEU A 248 7.45 4.35 -1.62
N PHE A 249 7.07 3.63 -2.69
CA PHE A 249 6.97 4.22 -4.02
C PHE A 249 5.91 5.33 -4.09
N ARG A 250 4.79 5.18 -3.36
CA ARG A 250 3.77 6.24 -3.23
C ARG A 250 4.31 7.44 -2.47
N ALA A 251 5.02 7.21 -1.37
CA ALA A 251 5.64 8.27 -0.58
C ALA A 251 6.69 9.06 -1.39
N LEU A 252 7.53 8.35 -2.16
CA LEU A 252 8.51 8.96 -3.07
C LEU A 252 7.82 9.73 -4.21
N GLU A 253 6.69 9.24 -4.72
CA GLU A 253 5.87 9.95 -5.70
C GLU A 253 5.33 11.26 -5.14
N PHE A 254 4.82 11.27 -3.91
CA PHE A 254 4.36 12.49 -3.24
C PHE A 254 5.52 13.45 -2.98
N GLY A 255 6.66 12.94 -2.49
CA GLY A 255 7.87 13.74 -2.30
C GLY A 255 8.38 14.34 -3.61
N TRP A 256 8.37 13.58 -4.70
CA TRP A 256 8.75 14.09 -6.02
C TRP A 256 7.80 15.19 -6.48
N ASN A 257 6.49 15.03 -6.32
CA ASN A 257 5.52 16.06 -6.70
C ASN A 257 5.74 17.34 -5.90
N LEU A 258 5.97 17.24 -4.59
CA LEU A 258 6.28 18.39 -3.73
C LEU A 258 7.55 19.10 -4.20
N CYS A 259 8.63 18.35 -4.45
CA CYS A 259 9.89 18.92 -4.94
C CYS A 259 9.75 19.58 -6.33
N GLU A 260 8.91 19.02 -7.20
CA GLU A 260 8.59 19.58 -8.51
C GLU A 260 7.76 20.86 -8.37
N GLU A 261 6.75 20.86 -7.50
CA GLU A 261 5.87 22.01 -7.25
C GLU A 261 6.61 23.16 -6.57
N GLU A 262 7.59 22.89 -5.71
CA GLU A 262 8.44 23.93 -5.11
C GLU A 262 9.50 24.49 -6.06
N GLY A 263 9.64 23.93 -7.27
CA GLY A 263 10.65 24.34 -8.23
C GLY A 263 12.07 23.88 -7.88
N MET A 264 12.23 22.98 -6.90
CA MET A 264 13.54 22.45 -6.50
C MET A 264 14.19 21.57 -7.58
N ILE A 265 13.39 20.95 -8.46
CA ILE A 265 13.89 20.03 -9.50
C ILE A 265 14.25 20.76 -10.78
N TRP A 266 13.33 21.58 -11.30
CA TRP A 266 13.48 22.22 -12.62
C TRP A 266 13.99 23.65 -12.54
N GLY A 267 14.04 24.23 -11.34
CA GLY A 267 14.42 25.60 -11.10
C GLY A 267 13.37 26.60 -11.59
N PHE A 268 13.77 27.87 -11.54
CA PHE A 268 12.97 29.00 -11.97
C PHE A 268 13.50 29.56 -13.29
N LYS A 269 12.62 30.01 -14.17
CA LYS A 269 13.00 30.66 -15.43
C LYS A 269 13.47 32.09 -15.15
N ASN A 270 14.60 32.49 -15.74
CA ASN A 270 15.17 33.84 -15.70
C ASN A 270 15.25 34.48 -14.30
N GLY A 271 15.68 33.74 -13.27
CA GLY A 271 15.83 34.27 -11.91
C GLY A 271 14.54 34.81 -11.27
N GLY A 272 13.36 34.55 -11.86
CA GLY A 272 12.07 35.08 -11.45
C GLY A 272 11.16 34.07 -10.72
N LYS A 273 9.88 34.43 -10.55
CA LYS A 273 8.84 33.61 -9.90
C LYS A 273 8.22 32.51 -10.77
N VAL A 274 8.58 32.43 -12.07
CA VAL A 274 7.98 31.48 -13.02
C VAL A 274 8.72 30.16 -12.99
N LYS A 275 8.04 29.09 -12.58
CA LYS A 275 8.59 27.74 -12.48
C LYS A 275 8.88 27.18 -13.87
N ARG A 276 10.03 26.53 -14.04
CA ARG A 276 10.38 25.88 -15.31
C ARG A 276 9.55 24.60 -15.46
N GLU A 277 8.95 24.42 -16.63
CA GLU A 277 8.18 23.22 -16.92
C GLU A 277 9.06 21.99 -17.09
N ARG A 278 8.49 20.82 -16.77
CA ARG A 278 9.12 19.52 -16.97
C ARG A 278 9.48 19.32 -18.45
N PRO A 279 10.71 18.88 -18.79
CA PRO A 279 11.07 18.52 -20.15
C PRO A 279 10.13 17.45 -20.74
N TRP A 280 9.76 17.61 -22.01
CA TRP A 280 8.81 16.74 -22.72
C TRP A 280 9.25 15.26 -22.83
N TRP A 281 10.56 15.00 -22.72
CA TRP A 281 11.15 13.66 -22.75
C TRP A 281 11.26 13.04 -21.35
N TRP A 282 11.19 13.83 -20.28
CA TRP A 282 11.29 13.33 -18.91
C TRP A 282 9.96 12.72 -18.44
N GLY A 283 10.01 11.51 -17.90
CA GLY A 283 8.84 10.87 -17.33
C GLY A 283 9.14 9.54 -16.66
N SER A 284 8.10 8.94 -16.07
CA SER A 284 8.20 7.66 -15.36
C SER A 284 8.65 6.49 -16.25
N TRP A 285 8.56 6.64 -17.57
CA TRP A 285 9.06 5.65 -18.54
C TRP A 285 10.58 5.43 -18.45
N LEU A 286 11.36 6.44 -18.01
CA LEU A 286 12.82 6.35 -17.85
C LEU A 286 13.26 5.35 -16.77
N ILE A 287 12.35 4.97 -15.87
CA ILE A 287 12.62 3.94 -14.86
C ILE A 287 12.62 2.55 -15.51
N GLN A 288 11.94 2.39 -16.65
CA GLN A 288 11.74 1.08 -17.27
C GLN A 288 13.03 0.43 -17.81
N PRO A 289 13.94 1.15 -18.51
CA PRO A 289 15.24 0.60 -18.91
C PRO A 289 16.01 -0.02 -17.74
N PHE A 290 16.10 0.67 -16.61
CA PHE A 290 16.80 0.14 -15.43
C PHE A 290 16.06 -1.04 -14.80
N ALA A 291 14.72 -0.97 -14.72
CA ALA A 291 13.92 -2.04 -14.17
C ALA A 291 14.04 -3.33 -15.00
N PHE A 292 13.93 -3.23 -16.33
CA PHE A 292 14.05 -4.38 -17.22
C PHE A 292 15.47 -4.89 -17.34
N GLY A 293 16.48 -4.01 -17.33
CA GLY A 293 17.89 -4.42 -17.27
C GLY A 293 18.19 -5.26 -16.04
N GLN A 294 17.78 -4.79 -14.86
CA GLN A 294 17.96 -5.54 -13.63
C GLN A 294 17.17 -6.85 -13.63
N LEU A 295 15.91 -6.84 -14.09
CA LEU A 295 15.07 -8.04 -14.12
C LEU A 295 15.59 -9.10 -15.10
N LEU A 296 16.07 -8.71 -16.27
CA LEU A 296 16.65 -9.63 -17.25
C LEU A 296 17.98 -10.22 -16.75
N HIS A 297 18.81 -9.40 -16.08
CA HIS A 297 20.01 -9.91 -15.44
C HIS A 297 19.68 -10.89 -14.30
N ALA A 298 18.66 -10.57 -13.48
CA ALA A 298 18.25 -11.41 -12.36
C ALA A 298 17.65 -12.74 -12.82
N VAL A 299 16.79 -12.78 -13.84
CA VAL A 299 16.20 -14.04 -14.31
C VAL A 299 17.26 -15.01 -14.86
N VAL A 300 18.34 -14.49 -15.44
CA VAL A 300 19.42 -15.29 -16.02
C VAL A 300 20.40 -15.79 -14.96
N PHE A 301 20.89 -14.94 -14.06
CA PHE A 301 21.94 -15.33 -13.10
C PHE A 301 21.43 -15.69 -11.70
N ASP A 302 20.28 -15.16 -11.30
CA ASP A 302 19.75 -15.21 -9.95
C ASP A 302 18.24 -15.53 -9.96
N ARG A 303 17.89 -16.66 -10.59
CA ARG A 303 16.51 -17.13 -10.81
C ARG A 303 15.64 -17.13 -9.56
N ASP A 304 16.20 -17.49 -8.42
CA ASP A 304 15.54 -17.51 -7.11
C ASP A 304 15.13 -16.12 -6.61
N CYS A 305 15.78 -15.07 -7.12
CA CYS A 305 15.48 -13.68 -6.80
C CYS A 305 14.47 -13.06 -7.79
N PHE A 306 14.05 -13.80 -8.82
CA PHE A 306 13.15 -13.30 -9.85
C PHE A 306 11.68 -13.67 -9.57
N PRO A 307 10.73 -12.73 -9.75
CA PRO A 307 9.30 -12.98 -9.60
C PRO A 307 8.75 -14.05 -10.57
N GLU A 308 8.34 -15.21 -10.04
CA GLU A 308 7.88 -16.35 -10.85
C GLU A 308 6.66 -16.02 -11.74
N ALA A 309 5.65 -15.33 -11.20
CA ALA A 309 4.44 -14.95 -11.95
C ALA A 309 4.77 -14.04 -13.16
N TYR A 310 5.75 -13.16 -12.98
CA TYR A 310 6.22 -12.26 -14.02
C TYR A 310 6.99 -13.03 -15.11
N GLY A 311 7.86 -13.97 -14.70
CA GLY A 311 8.57 -14.88 -15.61
C GLY A 311 7.67 -15.77 -16.43
N ASN A 312 6.75 -16.48 -15.77
CA ASN A 312 5.83 -17.40 -16.41
C ASN A 312 4.98 -16.70 -17.48
N PHE A 313 4.60 -15.43 -17.25
CA PHE A 313 3.92 -14.62 -18.26
C PHE A 313 4.80 -14.33 -19.48
N ILE A 314 6.06 -13.94 -19.30
CA ILE A 314 6.99 -13.65 -20.41
C ILE A 314 7.29 -14.93 -21.18
N PHE A 315 7.66 -16.00 -20.49
CA PHE A 315 8.06 -17.27 -21.09
C PHE A 315 6.93 -17.93 -21.88
N LYS A 316 5.69 -17.89 -21.38
CA LYS A 316 4.52 -18.41 -22.09
C LYS A 316 4.30 -17.70 -23.44
N ASN A 317 4.69 -16.44 -23.54
CA ASN A 317 4.55 -15.63 -24.75
C ASN A 317 5.88 -15.50 -25.54
N SER A 318 6.90 -16.32 -25.24
CA SER A 318 8.23 -16.27 -25.87
C SER A 318 8.53 -17.49 -26.74
N THR A 319 7.50 -18.16 -27.29
CA THR A 319 7.64 -19.48 -27.94
C THR A 319 8.51 -19.50 -29.20
N ALA A 320 8.75 -18.35 -29.84
CA ALA A 320 9.67 -18.27 -30.98
C ALA A 320 11.15 -18.41 -30.60
N TYR A 321 11.49 -18.09 -29.34
CA TYR A 321 12.85 -18.19 -28.78
C TYR A 321 13.00 -19.35 -27.79
N ILE A 322 11.90 -19.71 -27.11
CA ILE A 322 11.82 -20.82 -26.17
C ILE A 322 10.93 -21.88 -26.80
N HIS A 323 11.56 -22.86 -27.44
CA HIS A 323 10.83 -23.89 -28.17
C HIS A 323 10.14 -24.87 -27.20
N PRO A 324 8.81 -25.02 -27.27
CA PRO A 324 8.14 -26.10 -26.55
C PRO A 324 8.58 -27.45 -27.11
N ARG A 325 8.41 -28.49 -26.31
CA ARG A 325 8.69 -29.86 -26.74
C ARG A 325 7.89 -30.19 -28.02
N PRO A 326 8.55 -30.61 -29.12
CA PRO A 326 7.84 -31.04 -30.33
C PRO A 326 6.93 -32.24 -30.04
N LYS A 327 5.79 -32.32 -30.74
CA LYS A 327 4.80 -33.40 -30.54
C LYS A 327 5.36 -34.77 -30.89
N ASP A 328 6.22 -34.83 -31.90
CA ASP A 328 6.80 -36.08 -32.43
C ASP A 328 8.11 -36.46 -31.72
N TYR A 329 8.48 -35.77 -30.65
CA TYR A 329 9.75 -36.00 -29.96
C TYR A 329 9.67 -37.19 -28.98
N PRO A 330 10.54 -38.22 -29.10
CA PRO A 330 10.43 -39.47 -28.34
C PRO A 330 10.38 -39.26 -26.82
N ALA A 331 9.40 -39.87 -26.15
CA ALA A 331 9.11 -39.68 -24.71
C ALA A 331 10.32 -39.95 -23.80
N HIS A 332 11.18 -40.90 -24.17
CA HIS A 332 12.36 -41.29 -23.41
C HIS A 332 13.49 -40.24 -23.44
N ILE A 333 13.50 -39.33 -24.44
CA ILE A 333 14.50 -38.28 -24.55
C ILE A 333 14.01 -37.02 -23.83
N LYS A 334 14.87 -36.50 -22.94
CA LYS A 334 14.59 -35.27 -22.19
C LYS A 334 14.61 -34.05 -23.13
N TRP A 335 13.62 -33.19 -23.01
CA TRP A 335 13.58 -31.89 -23.67
C TRP A 335 13.87 -30.80 -22.64
N PRO A 336 14.73 -29.80 -22.94
CA PRO A 336 15.08 -28.77 -21.99
C PRO A 336 13.86 -27.96 -21.56
N LYS A 337 13.71 -27.75 -20.25
CA LYS A 337 12.68 -26.85 -19.72
C LYS A 337 13.09 -25.39 -19.95
N THR A 338 12.12 -24.48 -19.95
CA THR A 338 12.38 -23.05 -20.15
C THR A 338 13.46 -22.47 -19.24
N TYR A 339 13.40 -22.78 -17.93
CA TYR A 339 14.41 -22.29 -16.99
C TYR A 339 15.78 -22.95 -17.21
N GLU A 340 15.82 -24.20 -17.67
CA GLU A 340 17.09 -24.86 -18.01
C GLU A 340 17.73 -24.17 -19.23
N ILE A 341 16.95 -23.75 -20.23
CA ILE A 341 17.47 -22.97 -21.36
C ILE A 341 18.10 -21.66 -20.87
N VAL A 342 17.40 -20.94 -19.97
CA VAL A 342 17.90 -19.68 -19.39
C VAL A 342 19.15 -19.91 -18.53
N ASP A 343 19.19 -20.97 -17.71
CA ASP A 343 20.36 -21.33 -16.91
C ASP A 343 21.57 -21.66 -17.82
N ASN A 344 21.35 -22.33 -18.96
CA ASN A 344 22.39 -22.59 -19.95
C ASN A 344 22.90 -21.30 -20.62
N LEU A 345 22.03 -20.33 -20.93
CA LEU A 345 22.45 -19.01 -21.42
C LEU A 345 23.35 -18.29 -20.40
N ALA A 346 23.05 -18.42 -19.11
CA ALA A 346 23.89 -17.88 -18.05
C ALA A 346 25.28 -18.55 -18.02
N GLN A 347 25.34 -19.85 -18.25
CA GLN A 347 26.61 -20.58 -18.34
C GLN A 347 27.39 -20.21 -19.61
N MET A 348 26.72 -20.03 -20.75
CA MET A 348 27.37 -19.52 -21.96
C MET A 348 28.04 -18.16 -21.73
N ALA A 349 27.36 -17.25 -21.02
CA ALA A 349 27.94 -15.97 -20.66
C ALA A 349 29.15 -16.13 -19.73
N LYS A 350 29.10 -17.02 -18.73
CA LYS A 350 30.25 -17.30 -17.85
C LYS A 350 31.44 -17.91 -18.60
N LEU A 351 31.18 -18.66 -19.67
CA LEU A 351 32.17 -19.26 -20.55
C LEU A 351 32.62 -18.31 -21.68
N ASN A 352 32.36 -17.01 -21.56
CA ASN A 352 32.71 -16.00 -22.56
C ASN A 352 32.15 -16.32 -23.96
N TRP A 353 30.88 -16.73 -24.05
CA TRP A 353 30.13 -16.91 -25.29
C TRP A 353 30.82 -17.83 -26.32
N PRO A 354 30.86 -19.15 -26.06
CA PRO A 354 31.54 -20.10 -26.94
C PRO A 354 30.95 -20.11 -28.36
N PRO A 355 31.78 -20.41 -29.39
CA PRO A 355 31.30 -20.61 -30.76
C PRO A 355 30.35 -21.80 -30.83
N TYR A 356 29.42 -21.76 -31.76
CA TYR A 356 28.68 -22.96 -32.15
C TYR A 356 29.52 -23.79 -33.12
N VAL A 357 29.62 -25.09 -32.87
CA VAL A 357 30.19 -26.06 -33.80
C VAL A 357 29.08 -27.04 -34.13
N SER A 358 28.70 -27.12 -35.41
CA SER A 358 27.60 -27.98 -35.85
C SER A 358 27.94 -29.46 -35.66
N PRO A 359 27.14 -30.22 -34.89
CA PRO A 359 27.32 -31.67 -34.78
C PRO A 359 27.12 -32.41 -36.11
N THR A 360 26.32 -31.84 -37.02
CA THR A 360 26.06 -32.43 -38.34
C THR A 360 27.27 -32.33 -39.26
N LEU A 361 28.02 -31.22 -39.21
CA LEU A 361 29.22 -31.04 -40.03
C LEU A 361 30.48 -31.63 -39.40
N PHE A 362 30.55 -31.68 -38.06
CA PHE A 362 31.73 -32.14 -37.33
C PHE A 362 31.38 -33.22 -36.30
N PRO A 363 31.02 -34.44 -36.74
CA PRO A 363 30.56 -35.51 -35.84
C PRO A 363 31.63 -35.99 -34.85
N ASN A 364 32.92 -35.91 -35.22
CA ASN A 364 34.03 -36.41 -34.42
C ASN A 364 34.65 -35.36 -33.48
N LYS A 365 34.09 -34.14 -33.44
CA LYS A 365 34.60 -33.04 -32.63
C LYS A 365 33.69 -32.81 -31.44
N GLU A 366 34.27 -32.50 -30.27
CA GLU A 366 33.48 -32.05 -29.13
C GLU A 366 32.78 -30.73 -29.48
N THR A 367 31.44 -30.78 -29.58
CA THR A 367 30.61 -29.67 -30.07
C THR A 367 30.02 -28.81 -28.96
N LEU A 368 29.92 -29.35 -27.75
CA LEU A 368 29.33 -28.67 -26.59
C LEU A 368 30.21 -28.90 -25.35
N PRO A 369 30.51 -27.83 -24.59
CA PRO A 369 31.11 -27.97 -23.27
C PRO A 369 30.25 -28.87 -22.35
N PRO A 370 30.84 -29.61 -21.42
CA PRO A 370 30.13 -30.57 -20.56
C PRO A 370 29.01 -29.94 -19.73
N THR A 371 29.16 -28.66 -19.36
CA THR A 371 28.17 -27.89 -18.61
C THR A 371 26.92 -27.50 -19.42
N LEU A 372 26.96 -27.61 -20.75
CA LEU A 372 25.91 -27.15 -21.67
C LEU A 372 25.15 -28.31 -22.36
N THR A 373 25.33 -29.54 -21.89
CA THR A 373 24.67 -30.74 -22.43
C THR A 373 23.14 -30.69 -22.33
N GLY A 374 22.59 -29.89 -21.42
CA GLY A 374 21.14 -29.70 -21.28
C GLY A 374 20.46 -29.12 -22.52
N VAL A 375 21.16 -28.33 -23.33
CA VAL A 375 20.65 -27.73 -24.58
C VAL A 375 21.08 -28.49 -25.84
N ALA A 376 21.65 -29.70 -25.68
CA ALA A 376 22.05 -30.54 -26.80
C ALA A 376 20.91 -30.81 -27.81
N PRO A 377 19.64 -31.09 -27.41
CA PRO A 377 18.56 -31.30 -28.37
C PRO A 377 18.24 -30.10 -29.27
N LEU A 378 18.50 -28.88 -28.79
CA LEU A 378 18.27 -27.65 -29.56
C LEU A 378 19.44 -27.40 -30.50
N THR A 379 20.66 -27.51 -29.99
CA THR A 379 21.88 -27.23 -30.76
C THR A 379 22.18 -28.32 -31.79
N SER A 380 21.78 -29.57 -31.59
CA SER A 380 21.95 -30.64 -32.57
C SER A 380 21.08 -30.47 -33.81
N THR A 381 19.95 -29.78 -33.68
CA THR A 381 19.03 -29.47 -34.79
C THR A 381 19.30 -28.11 -35.42
N ALA A 382 20.32 -27.38 -34.93
CA ALA A 382 20.59 -26.03 -35.36
C ALA A 382 21.31 -25.97 -36.72
N HIS A 383 20.87 -25.03 -37.56
CA HIS A 383 21.39 -24.84 -38.90
C HIS A 383 22.91 -24.57 -38.88
N PRO A 384 23.72 -25.22 -39.74
CA PRO A 384 25.19 -25.17 -39.67
C PRO A 384 25.79 -23.79 -39.93
N ILE A 385 25.06 -22.89 -40.59
CA ILE A 385 25.49 -21.50 -40.86
C ILE A 385 25.54 -20.64 -39.58
N ILE A 386 24.84 -21.05 -38.52
CA ILE A 386 24.86 -20.30 -37.27
C ILE A 386 26.29 -20.36 -36.68
N THR A 387 26.79 -19.24 -36.16
CA THR A 387 28.17 -19.15 -35.64
C THR A 387 28.24 -19.06 -34.12
N SER A 388 27.17 -18.58 -33.48
CA SER A 388 27.12 -18.40 -32.02
C SER A 388 26.24 -19.45 -31.36
N LEU A 389 26.71 -19.98 -30.22
CA LEU A 389 25.99 -21.03 -29.50
C LEU A 389 24.63 -20.55 -28.96
N SER A 390 24.55 -19.29 -28.55
CA SER A 390 23.29 -18.69 -28.10
C SER A 390 22.23 -18.61 -29.20
N CYS A 391 22.63 -18.26 -30.44
CA CYS A 391 21.73 -18.28 -31.59
C CYS A 391 21.25 -19.71 -31.89
N ALA A 392 22.17 -20.68 -31.86
CA ALA A 392 21.83 -22.09 -32.07
C ALA A 392 20.84 -22.62 -31.03
N THR A 393 20.88 -22.13 -29.79
CA THR A 393 19.88 -22.49 -28.77
C THR A 393 18.54 -21.77 -28.90
N LEU A 394 18.56 -20.51 -29.32
CA LEU A 394 17.36 -19.65 -29.29
C LEU A 394 16.54 -19.73 -30.59
N HIS A 395 17.16 -20.06 -31.72
CA HIS A 395 16.46 -20.18 -33.00
C HIS A 395 17.17 -21.19 -33.93
N PRO A 396 17.24 -22.48 -33.56
CA PRO A 396 17.99 -23.50 -34.29
C PRO A 396 17.58 -23.62 -35.76
N SER A 397 16.30 -23.46 -36.08
CA SER A 397 15.77 -23.64 -37.45
C SER A 397 16.05 -22.46 -38.38
N ASP A 398 16.25 -21.26 -37.85
CA ASP A 398 16.40 -20.03 -38.65
C ASP A 398 17.84 -19.51 -38.54
N PRO A 399 18.60 -19.39 -39.65
CA PRO A 399 19.97 -18.85 -39.59
C PRO A 399 20.02 -17.33 -39.33
N SER A 400 18.93 -16.60 -39.57
CA SER A 400 18.89 -15.14 -39.48
C SER A 400 18.14 -14.62 -38.26
N CYS A 401 18.87 -13.92 -37.38
CA CYS A 401 18.33 -13.37 -36.14
C CYS A 401 17.19 -12.36 -36.37
N LEU A 402 17.30 -11.55 -37.43
CA LEU A 402 16.31 -10.55 -37.79
C LEU A 402 14.98 -11.18 -38.24
N ARG A 403 15.04 -12.29 -38.99
CA ARG A 403 13.84 -13.01 -39.43
C ARG A 403 13.10 -13.60 -38.25
N THR A 404 13.80 -14.23 -37.32
CA THR A 404 13.19 -14.74 -36.07
C THR A 404 12.57 -13.61 -35.26
N TYR A 405 13.23 -12.45 -35.16
CA TYR A 405 12.68 -11.26 -34.50
C TYR A 405 11.37 -10.77 -35.14
N LEU A 406 11.33 -10.68 -36.48
CA LEU A 406 10.13 -10.27 -37.20
C LEU A 406 9.01 -11.31 -37.10
N ASN A 407 9.34 -12.59 -37.22
CA ASN A 407 8.39 -13.70 -37.03
C ASN A 407 7.77 -13.68 -35.64
N PHE A 408 8.58 -13.43 -34.59
CA PHE A 408 8.09 -13.27 -33.23
C PHE A 408 7.12 -12.10 -33.12
N TRP A 409 7.46 -10.96 -33.73
CA TRP A 409 6.63 -9.77 -33.70
C TRP A 409 5.28 -10.00 -34.39
N LEU A 410 5.29 -10.59 -35.60
CA LEU A 410 4.10 -10.93 -36.36
C LEU A 410 3.22 -11.98 -35.67
N GLY A 411 3.83 -12.98 -35.00
CA GLY A 411 3.10 -14.03 -34.29
C GLY A 411 2.50 -13.57 -32.96
N SER A 412 3.22 -12.75 -32.19
CA SER A 412 2.83 -12.40 -30.82
C SER A 412 1.97 -11.14 -30.72
N PHE A 413 2.17 -10.18 -31.63
CA PHE A 413 1.47 -8.88 -31.58
C PHE A 413 -0.06 -9.00 -31.66
N PRO A 414 -0.66 -9.81 -32.57
CA PRO A 414 -2.12 -9.97 -32.64
C PRO A 414 -2.68 -10.62 -31.36
N GLY A 415 -1.95 -11.58 -30.78
CA GLY A 415 -2.33 -12.24 -29.53
C GLY A 415 -2.42 -11.27 -28.37
N PHE A 416 -1.39 -10.44 -28.17
CA PHE A 416 -1.40 -9.39 -27.16
C PHE A 416 -2.49 -8.35 -27.41
N THR A 417 -2.67 -7.94 -28.67
CA THR A 417 -3.71 -6.96 -29.04
C THR A 417 -5.09 -7.45 -28.66
N ARG A 418 -5.43 -8.70 -28.99
CA ARG A 418 -6.73 -9.31 -28.60
C ARG A 418 -6.89 -9.37 -27.07
N PHE A 419 -5.84 -9.79 -26.35
CA PHE A 419 -5.87 -9.88 -24.89
C PHE A 419 -6.15 -8.52 -24.23
N PHE A 420 -5.41 -7.47 -24.62
CA PHE A 420 -5.58 -6.14 -24.03
C PHE A 420 -6.86 -5.45 -24.49
N LEU A 421 -7.34 -5.74 -25.70
CA LEU A 421 -8.63 -5.25 -26.18
C LEU A 421 -9.76 -5.74 -25.27
N VAL A 422 -9.77 -7.03 -24.90
CA VAL A 422 -10.78 -7.59 -23.97
C VAL A 422 -10.67 -6.97 -22.58
N ILE A 423 -9.46 -6.79 -22.05
CA ILE A 423 -9.27 -6.20 -20.72
C ILE A 423 -9.73 -4.74 -20.69
N TYR A 424 -9.29 -3.93 -21.65
CA TYR A 424 -9.65 -2.52 -21.68
C TYR A 424 -11.11 -2.28 -22.07
N SER A 425 -11.69 -3.15 -22.90
CA SER A 425 -13.13 -3.10 -23.15
C SER A 425 -13.90 -3.36 -21.86
N ALA A 426 -13.57 -4.41 -21.10
CA ALA A 426 -14.21 -4.69 -19.83
C ALA A 426 -14.05 -3.52 -18.83
N VAL A 427 -12.83 -3.06 -18.58
CA VAL A 427 -12.55 -2.00 -17.60
C VAL A 427 -13.16 -0.66 -17.98
N THR A 428 -13.32 -0.36 -19.27
CA THR A 428 -13.89 0.92 -19.73
C THR A 428 -15.41 0.86 -19.83
N ILE A 429 -15.96 -0.25 -20.32
CA ILE A 429 -17.39 -0.40 -20.62
C ILE A 429 -18.21 -0.69 -19.37
N LEU A 430 -17.74 -1.57 -18.46
CA LEU A 430 -18.50 -1.92 -17.24
C LEU A 430 -18.85 -0.70 -16.35
N PRO A 431 -17.90 0.18 -15.97
CA PRO A 431 -18.21 1.30 -15.08
C PRO A 431 -18.82 2.51 -15.80
N ARG A 432 -18.72 2.59 -17.13
CA ARG A 432 -19.15 3.75 -17.92
C ARG A 432 -19.98 3.36 -19.15
N PHE A 433 -20.92 2.45 -19.00
CA PHE A 433 -21.78 2.02 -20.10
C PHE A 433 -22.53 3.20 -20.76
N ARG A 434 -22.93 4.21 -19.96
CA ARG A 434 -23.52 5.47 -20.47
C ARG A 434 -22.58 6.27 -21.37
N SER A 435 -21.27 6.23 -21.11
CA SER A 435 -20.27 6.91 -21.94
C SER A 435 -20.12 6.26 -23.31
N LEU A 436 -20.34 4.94 -23.39
CA LEU A 436 -20.35 4.21 -24.66
C LEU A 436 -21.55 4.65 -25.52
N TYR A 437 -22.71 4.86 -24.89
CA TYR A 437 -23.91 5.34 -25.57
C TYR A 437 -23.76 6.79 -26.06
N ASN A 438 -23.26 7.69 -25.21
CA ASN A 438 -23.14 9.11 -25.54
C ASN A 438 -21.98 9.43 -26.51
N SER A 439 -20.95 8.58 -26.55
CA SER A 439 -19.73 8.85 -27.34
C SER A 439 -19.03 7.54 -27.78
N PRO A 440 -19.66 6.78 -28.69
CA PRO A 440 -19.19 5.45 -29.06
C PRO A 440 -17.84 5.48 -29.78
N VAL A 441 -17.66 6.40 -30.74
CA VAL A 441 -16.44 6.48 -31.56
C VAL A 441 -15.22 6.84 -30.73
N THR A 442 -15.32 7.84 -29.86
CA THR A 442 -14.18 8.29 -29.03
C THR A 442 -13.81 7.25 -27.97
N THR A 443 -14.80 6.54 -27.42
CA THR A 443 -14.58 5.43 -26.49
C THR A 443 -13.88 4.27 -27.18
N LEU A 444 -14.32 3.89 -28.38
CA LEU A 444 -13.72 2.81 -29.16
C LEU A 444 -12.29 3.17 -29.60
N GLN A 445 -12.07 4.37 -30.13
CA GLN A 445 -10.75 4.86 -30.50
C GLN A 445 -9.79 4.85 -29.32
N ARG A 446 -10.26 5.22 -28.12
CA ARG A 446 -9.47 5.18 -26.89
C ARG A 446 -9.08 3.74 -26.51
N ILE A 447 -10.03 2.81 -26.57
CA ILE A 447 -9.77 1.39 -26.26
C ILE A 447 -8.77 0.81 -27.26
N ILE A 448 -8.98 1.02 -28.57
CA ILE A 448 -8.11 0.51 -29.63
C ILE A 448 -6.71 1.12 -29.50
N THR A 449 -6.60 2.44 -29.41
CA THR A 449 -5.30 3.13 -29.30
C THR A 449 -4.52 2.66 -28.07
N ARG A 450 -5.20 2.51 -26.92
CA ARG A 450 -4.56 2.03 -25.69
C ARG A 450 -4.14 0.56 -25.79
N SER A 451 -4.96 -0.27 -26.42
CA SER A 451 -4.67 -1.70 -26.63
C SER A 451 -3.49 -1.90 -27.58
N LEU A 452 -3.45 -1.14 -28.68
CA LEU A 452 -2.34 -1.18 -29.63
C LEU A 452 -1.04 -0.71 -28.98
N ARG A 453 -1.04 0.44 -28.28
CA ARG A 453 0.17 0.97 -27.62
C ARG A 453 0.74 0.01 -26.59
N ILE A 454 -0.09 -0.56 -25.71
CA ILE A 454 0.41 -1.51 -24.71
C ILE A 454 0.91 -2.81 -25.36
N SER A 455 0.28 -3.25 -26.45
CA SER A 455 0.68 -4.46 -27.17
C SER A 455 2.01 -4.23 -27.89
N THR A 456 2.21 -3.06 -28.49
CA THR A 456 3.49 -2.66 -29.08
C THR A 456 4.58 -2.57 -28.01
N PHE A 457 4.29 -1.93 -26.88
CA PHE A 457 5.20 -1.86 -25.74
C PHE A 457 5.64 -3.24 -25.27
N LEU A 458 4.69 -4.15 -25.01
CA LEU A 458 4.99 -5.45 -24.47
C LEU A 458 5.68 -6.37 -25.48
N THR A 459 5.19 -6.41 -26.72
CA THR A 459 5.78 -7.23 -27.79
C THR A 459 7.20 -6.74 -28.09
N GLY A 460 7.39 -5.43 -28.24
CA GLY A 460 8.70 -4.82 -28.48
C GLY A 460 9.68 -5.04 -27.33
N ALA A 461 9.23 -4.91 -26.08
CA ALA A 461 10.07 -5.18 -24.92
C ALA A 461 10.53 -6.65 -24.86
N ILE A 462 9.61 -7.61 -25.00
CA ILE A 462 9.95 -9.04 -24.95
C ILE A 462 10.83 -9.43 -26.16
N SER A 463 10.48 -8.98 -27.37
CA SER A 463 11.25 -9.28 -28.57
C SER A 463 12.68 -8.74 -28.48
N THR A 464 12.83 -7.50 -27.99
CA THR A 464 14.14 -6.86 -27.84
C THR A 464 14.96 -7.53 -26.74
N ALA A 465 14.34 -7.97 -25.63
CA ALA A 465 15.03 -8.69 -24.57
C ALA A 465 15.71 -9.97 -25.12
N TRP A 466 15.01 -10.75 -25.94
CA TRP A 466 15.58 -11.96 -26.56
C TRP A 466 16.53 -11.65 -27.72
N ALA A 467 16.13 -10.78 -28.64
CA ALA A 467 16.95 -10.44 -29.81
C ALA A 467 18.25 -9.72 -29.43
N SER A 468 18.28 -9.00 -28.30
CA SER A 468 19.50 -8.35 -27.81
C SER A 468 20.62 -9.35 -27.51
N ILE A 469 20.28 -10.58 -27.08
CA ILE A 469 21.26 -11.65 -26.82
C ILE A 469 22.02 -11.96 -28.10
N CYS A 470 21.30 -12.14 -29.22
CA CYS A 470 21.87 -12.40 -30.53
C CYS A 470 22.60 -11.16 -31.09
N PHE A 471 22.00 -9.97 -30.96
CA PHE A 471 22.59 -8.71 -31.41
C PHE A 471 23.97 -8.46 -30.79
N PHE A 472 24.12 -8.68 -29.48
CA PHE A 472 25.40 -8.50 -28.80
C PHE A 472 26.45 -9.53 -29.21
N GLN A 473 26.07 -10.72 -29.71
CA GLN A 473 27.06 -11.66 -30.25
C GLN A 473 27.62 -11.21 -31.59
N GLN A 474 26.82 -10.49 -32.39
CA GLN A 474 27.27 -9.97 -33.67
C GLN A 474 28.09 -8.69 -33.50
N TRP A 475 27.71 -7.84 -32.54
CA TRP A 475 28.31 -6.50 -32.39
C TRP A 475 29.50 -6.46 -31.44
N PHE A 476 29.53 -7.28 -30.38
CA PHE A 476 30.59 -7.23 -29.37
C PHE A 476 31.51 -8.45 -29.41
N PRO A 477 32.84 -8.26 -29.22
CA PRO A 477 33.77 -9.37 -29.03
C PRO A 477 33.38 -10.23 -27.83
N ARG A 478 33.61 -11.54 -27.89
CA ARG A 478 33.19 -12.53 -26.87
C ARG A 478 33.56 -12.21 -25.42
N THR A 479 34.71 -11.58 -25.21
CA THR A 479 35.24 -11.20 -23.89
C THR A 479 34.71 -9.87 -23.36
N PHE A 480 34.08 -9.06 -24.21
CA PHE A 480 33.55 -7.76 -23.80
C PHE A 480 32.22 -7.93 -23.06
N LEU A 481 32.22 -7.57 -21.77
CA LEU A 481 31.03 -7.54 -20.91
C LEU A 481 30.18 -8.83 -20.95
N PRO A 482 30.78 -10.02 -20.74
CA PRO A 482 30.14 -11.30 -21.03
C PRO A 482 28.82 -11.48 -20.27
N THR A 483 28.79 -11.11 -18.99
CA THR A 483 27.60 -11.21 -18.13
C THR A 483 26.68 -9.98 -18.21
N GLN A 484 27.25 -8.79 -18.41
CA GLN A 484 26.47 -7.54 -18.38
C GLN A 484 25.61 -7.32 -19.64
N ARG A 485 25.82 -8.09 -20.71
CA ARG A 485 24.96 -8.07 -21.92
C ARG A 485 23.48 -8.24 -21.60
N PHE A 486 23.13 -9.07 -20.62
CA PHE A 486 21.73 -9.24 -20.22
C PHE A 486 21.15 -7.98 -19.57
N PHE A 487 21.96 -7.21 -18.83
CA PHE A 487 21.52 -5.93 -18.29
C PHE A 487 21.24 -4.93 -19.41
N PHE A 488 22.17 -4.79 -20.37
CA PHE A 488 21.97 -3.90 -21.53
C PHE A 488 20.81 -4.35 -22.42
N GLY A 489 20.60 -5.66 -22.58
CA GLY A 489 19.48 -6.22 -23.32
C GLY A 489 18.13 -5.84 -22.72
N GLY A 490 18.02 -5.96 -21.40
CA GLY A 490 16.84 -5.51 -20.66
C GLY A 490 16.70 -3.99 -20.67
N PHE A 491 17.81 -3.25 -20.65
CA PHE A 491 17.80 -1.79 -20.79
C PHE A 491 17.19 -1.35 -22.12
N LEU A 492 17.65 -1.92 -23.24
CA LEU A 492 17.10 -1.67 -24.57
C LEU A 492 15.62 -2.08 -24.66
N ALA A 493 15.25 -3.22 -24.06
CA ALA A 493 13.85 -3.63 -23.97
C ALA A 493 12.99 -2.60 -23.22
N GLY A 494 13.52 -1.96 -22.18
CA GLY A 494 12.81 -0.94 -21.41
C GLY A 494 12.60 0.38 -22.15
N LEU A 495 13.38 0.68 -23.20
CA LEU A 495 13.19 1.88 -24.03
C LEU A 495 11.83 1.89 -24.75
N TRP A 496 11.24 0.71 -25.01
CA TRP A 496 9.89 0.61 -25.56
C TRP A 496 8.82 1.28 -24.69
N ALA A 497 9.10 1.53 -23.40
CA ALA A 497 8.22 2.29 -22.51
C ALA A 497 7.90 3.70 -23.02
N TRP A 498 8.73 4.25 -23.91
CA TRP A 498 8.48 5.51 -24.59
C TRP A 498 7.11 5.56 -25.28
N ILE A 499 6.65 4.44 -25.87
CA ILE A 499 5.35 4.35 -26.56
C ILE A 499 4.19 4.64 -25.61
N GLU A 500 4.30 4.19 -24.37
CA GLU A 500 3.25 4.31 -23.35
C GLU A 500 3.58 5.41 -22.33
N LYS A 501 4.49 6.36 -22.66
CA LYS A 501 4.98 7.39 -21.72
C LYS A 501 3.88 8.26 -21.10
N LYS A 502 2.74 8.45 -21.78
CA LYS A 502 1.63 9.29 -21.31
C LYS A 502 0.70 8.58 -20.32
N ASN A 503 0.41 7.29 -20.54
CA ASN A 503 -0.64 6.56 -19.83
C ASN A 503 -0.13 5.34 -19.03
N GLY A 504 1.16 4.99 -19.14
CA GLY A 504 1.76 3.78 -18.60
C GLY A 504 2.30 3.87 -17.18
N ARG A 505 2.14 5.01 -16.49
CA ARG A 505 2.74 5.26 -15.16
C ARG A 505 2.52 4.10 -14.17
N GLY A 506 1.29 3.58 -14.09
CA GLY A 506 0.97 2.48 -13.17
C GLY A 506 1.74 1.19 -13.47
N ILE A 507 1.98 0.90 -14.75
CA ILE A 507 2.72 -0.27 -15.21
C ILE A 507 4.21 -0.08 -14.94
N PHE A 508 4.75 1.11 -15.22
CA PHE A 508 6.16 1.40 -14.97
C PHE A 508 6.50 1.33 -13.47
N LEU A 509 5.65 1.91 -12.62
CA LEU A 509 5.81 1.81 -11.16
C LEU A 509 5.60 0.37 -10.66
N TYR A 510 4.77 -0.45 -11.31
CA TYR A 510 4.68 -1.87 -10.98
C TYR A 510 5.98 -2.61 -11.32
N SER A 511 6.49 -2.48 -12.55
CA SER A 511 7.76 -3.09 -12.95
C SER A 511 8.94 -2.63 -12.10
N ALA A 512 8.99 -1.34 -11.75
CA ALA A 512 10.01 -0.77 -10.88
C ALA A 512 9.97 -1.38 -9.47
N ARG A 513 8.78 -1.53 -8.86
CA ARG A 513 8.63 -2.17 -7.54
C ARG A 513 9.10 -3.62 -7.56
N VAL A 514 8.73 -4.35 -8.61
CA VAL A 514 9.12 -5.74 -8.81
C VAL A 514 10.65 -5.86 -9.03
N SER A 515 11.24 -4.93 -9.76
CA SER A 515 12.69 -4.84 -9.95
C SER A 515 13.43 -4.53 -8.65
N VAL A 516 12.93 -3.58 -7.84
CA VAL A 516 13.54 -3.25 -6.53
C VAL A 516 13.49 -4.44 -5.58
N ASP A 517 12.37 -5.17 -5.51
CA ASP A 517 12.27 -6.40 -4.71
C ASP A 517 13.27 -7.45 -5.18
N SER A 518 13.40 -7.65 -6.50
CA SER A 518 14.37 -8.57 -7.08
C SER A 518 15.81 -8.15 -6.78
N LEU A 519 16.14 -6.86 -6.96
CA LEU A 519 17.47 -6.31 -6.72
C LEU A 519 17.87 -6.46 -5.25
N TRP A 520 16.95 -6.20 -4.33
CA TRP A 520 17.17 -6.41 -2.90
C TRP A 520 17.57 -7.85 -2.59
N LYS A 521 16.82 -8.82 -3.13
CA LYS A 521 17.09 -10.26 -2.97
C LYS A 521 18.45 -10.65 -3.57
N VAL A 522 18.75 -10.16 -4.78
CA VAL A 522 20.06 -10.38 -5.42
C VAL A 522 21.19 -9.83 -4.57
N GLY A 523 21.07 -8.61 -4.03
CA GLY A 523 22.11 -8.02 -3.19
C GLY A 523 22.30 -8.74 -1.86
N VAL A 524 21.23 -9.33 -1.28
CA VAL A 524 21.37 -10.22 -0.10
C VAL A 524 22.12 -11.49 -0.48
N LYS A 525 21.76 -12.13 -1.59
CA LYS A 525 22.38 -13.38 -2.08
C LYS A 525 23.86 -13.20 -2.41
N ARG A 526 24.19 -12.10 -3.11
CA ARG A 526 25.56 -11.73 -3.49
C ARG A 526 26.35 -11.04 -2.37
N ARG A 527 25.76 -10.92 -1.17
CA ARG A 527 26.36 -10.30 0.02
C ARG A 527 26.79 -8.84 -0.16
N TRP A 528 26.11 -8.10 -1.05
CA TRP A 528 26.28 -6.63 -1.17
C TRP A 528 25.78 -5.91 0.09
N TRP A 529 24.73 -6.45 0.72
CA TRP A 529 24.19 -5.95 1.98
C TRP A 529 23.70 -7.09 2.86
N LYS A 530 23.69 -6.86 4.17
CA LYS A 530 23.18 -7.83 5.16
C LYS A 530 21.66 -7.72 5.26
N ALA A 531 20.97 -8.85 5.24
CA ALA A 531 19.53 -8.89 5.44
C ALA A 531 19.18 -8.42 6.87
N MET A 532 18.53 -7.26 6.98
CA MET A 532 18.04 -6.74 8.26
C MET A 532 16.73 -7.40 8.66
N LYS A 533 16.66 -7.96 9.87
CA LYS A 533 15.41 -8.49 10.44
C LYS A 533 14.41 -7.33 10.58
N GLY A 534 13.29 -7.42 9.89
CA GLY A 534 12.24 -6.39 9.90
C GLY A 534 12.59 -5.10 9.16
N GLY A 535 13.55 -5.13 8.21
CA GLY A 535 13.88 -3.96 7.40
C GLY A 535 12.68 -3.40 6.61
N ASP A 536 11.75 -4.27 6.23
CA ASP A 536 10.49 -3.88 5.57
C ASP A 536 9.57 -3.03 6.46
N VAL A 537 9.61 -3.23 7.78
CA VAL A 537 8.87 -2.39 8.74
C VAL A 537 9.48 -0.99 8.82
N TRP A 538 10.81 -0.88 8.82
CA TRP A 538 11.49 0.42 8.79
C TRP A 538 11.23 1.18 7.49
N VAL A 539 11.25 0.48 6.35
CA VAL A 539 10.87 1.06 5.05
C VAL A 539 9.44 1.59 5.08
N PHE A 540 8.51 0.83 5.70
CA PHE A 540 7.13 1.26 5.85
C PHE A 540 6.99 2.50 6.77
N ILE A 541 7.70 2.54 7.89
CA ILE A 541 7.73 3.72 8.79
C ILE A 541 8.25 4.94 8.03
N MET A 542 9.35 4.79 7.29
CA MET A 542 9.93 5.86 6.46
C MET A 542 8.93 6.35 5.39
N ALA A 543 8.21 5.43 4.76
CA ALA A 543 7.18 5.77 3.78
C ALA A 543 6.02 6.57 4.40
N LEU A 544 5.56 6.17 5.59
CA LEU A 544 4.55 6.92 6.35
C LEU A 544 5.06 8.30 6.78
N MET A 545 6.32 8.38 7.20
CA MET A 545 6.98 9.63 7.58
C MET A 545 7.01 10.61 6.40
N ILE A 546 7.53 10.18 5.24
CA ILE A 546 7.59 11.02 4.03
C ILE A 546 6.19 11.47 3.61
N THR A 547 5.23 10.54 3.57
CA THR A 547 3.83 10.87 3.22
C THR A 547 3.24 11.90 4.19
N GLY A 548 3.50 11.73 5.49
CA GLY A 548 3.03 12.64 6.53
C GLY A 548 3.66 14.04 6.41
N VAL A 549 4.97 14.12 6.22
CA VAL A 549 5.71 15.39 6.04
C VAL A 549 5.25 16.13 4.79
N VAL A 550 5.09 15.42 3.68
CA VAL A 550 4.62 16.00 2.41
C VAL A 550 3.22 16.58 2.59
N TYR A 551 2.30 15.83 3.19
CA TYR A 551 0.94 16.29 3.43
C TYR A 551 0.87 17.47 4.44
N GLU A 552 1.74 17.51 5.44
CA GLU A 552 1.85 18.68 6.36
C GLU A 552 2.38 19.92 5.66
N LYS A 553 3.28 19.76 4.67
CA LYS A 553 3.89 20.89 3.97
C LYS A 553 2.94 21.46 2.93
N ASP A 554 2.43 20.59 2.06
CA ASP A 554 1.45 20.94 1.03
C ASP A 554 0.59 19.71 0.69
N ALA A 555 -0.69 19.76 1.06
CA ALA A 555 -1.63 18.69 0.76
C ALA A 555 -1.92 18.55 -0.76
N ARG A 556 -1.70 19.60 -1.57
CA ARG A 556 -1.95 19.60 -3.03
C ARG A 556 -0.96 18.71 -3.79
N SER A 557 0.26 18.56 -3.27
CA SER A 557 1.30 17.67 -3.81
C SER A 557 0.87 16.20 -3.93
N VAL A 558 -0.10 15.79 -3.11
CA VAL A 558 -0.85 14.55 -3.29
C VAL A 558 -1.96 14.80 -4.33
N LYS A 559 -1.59 14.65 -5.60
CA LYS A 559 -2.47 14.95 -6.75
C LYS A 559 -3.79 14.16 -6.77
N GLU A 560 -3.82 12.99 -6.14
CA GLU A 560 -4.99 12.12 -6.11
C GLU A 560 -5.91 12.47 -4.93
N GLY A 561 -7.09 13.04 -5.21
CA GLY A 561 -8.05 13.44 -4.17
C GLY A 561 -8.54 12.30 -3.27
N GLY A 562 -8.62 11.07 -3.80
CA GLY A 562 -8.93 9.88 -2.98
C GLY A 562 -7.85 9.59 -1.93
N TRP A 563 -6.58 9.83 -2.27
CA TRP A 563 -5.47 9.68 -1.33
C TRP A 563 -5.43 10.81 -0.32
N ARG A 564 -5.70 12.06 -0.72
CA ARG A 564 -5.78 13.18 0.23
C ARG A 564 -6.83 12.94 1.31
N LYS A 565 -8.04 12.56 0.90
CA LYS A 565 -9.13 12.19 1.81
C LYS A 565 -8.77 10.97 2.68
N GLY A 566 -8.04 10.01 2.10
CA GLY A 566 -7.52 8.86 2.83
C GLY A 566 -6.53 9.23 3.94
N ILE A 567 -5.57 10.11 3.67
CA ILE A 567 -4.57 10.57 4.64
C ILE A 567 -5.23 11.37 5.76
N SER A 568 -6.14 12.30 5.42
CA SER A 568 -6.95 13.04 6.41
C SER A 568 -7.75 12.09 7.30
N TRP A 569 -8.34 11.04 6.70
CA TRP A 569 -9.06 10.04 7.46
C TRP A 569 -8.14 9.22 8.37
N VAL A 570 -6.95 8.84 7.93
CA VAL A 570 -5.97 8.13 8.78
C VAL A 570 -5.57 8.99 9.99
N ARG A 571 -5.38 10.31 9.80
CA ARG A 571 -5.12 11.28 10.90
C ARG A 571 -6.30 11.47 11.86
N GLY A 572 -7.50 11.09 11.45
CA GLY A 572 -8.72 11.23 12.25
C GLY A 572 -9.35 12.62 12.15
N GLU A 573 -9.03 13.38 11.08
CA GLU A 573 -9.63 14.68 10.76
C GLU A 573 -10.94 14.56 9.95
N GLY A 574 -11.28 13.33 9.53
CA GLY A 574 -12.47 13.04 8.72
C GLY A 574 -12.11 12.65 7.29
N PHE A 575 -13.11 12.34 6.47
CA PHE A 575 -12.89 12.05 5.05
C PHE A 575 -13.05 13.35 4.24
N LYS A 576 -12.18 14.32 4.52
CA LYS A 576 -12.23 15.69 3.97
C LYS A 576 -10.97 15.97 3.15
N ASP A 577 -11.08 16.86 2.18
CA ASP A 577 -9.95 17.30 1.36
C ASP A 577 -9.59 18.74 1.74
N TRP A 578 -8.60 18.89 2.62
CA TRP A 578 -8.14 20.20 3.13
C TRP A 578 -7.50 21.08 2.05
N SER A 579 -7.04 20.49 0.94
CA SER A 579 -6.36 21.23 -0.13
C SER A 579 -7.26 22.15 -0.96
N ILE A 580 -8.58 21.94 -0.90
CA ILE A 580 -9.60 22.70 -1.63
C ILE A 580 -10.11 23.89 -0.80
N GLU A 581 -10.17 23.76 0.53
CA GLU A 581 -10.60 24.86 1.40
C GLU A 581 -9.55 25.97 1.44
N GLU A 582 -8.26 25.61 1.50
CA GLU A 582 -7.18 26.60 1.39
C GLU A 582 -7.27 27.40 0.07
N SER A 583 -7.74 26.82 -1.05
CA SER A 583 -7.94 27.59 -2.28
C SER A 583 -9.16 28.51 -2.24
N ASP A 584 -10.24 28.08 -1.60
CA ASP A 584 -11.45 28.92 -1.50
C ASP A 584 -11.18 30.11 -0.56
N ASP A 585 -10.44 29.89 0.53
CA ASP A 585 -10.00 30.95 1.46
C ASP A 585 -8.95 31.89 0.83
N GLU A 586 -7.99 31.37 0.04
CA GLU A 586 -7.03 32.17 -0.75
C GLU A 586 -7.75 33.04 -1.81
N VAL A 587 -8.78 32.50 -2.47
CA VAL A 587 -9.56 33.22 -3.49
C VAL A 587 -10.51 34.26 -2.88
N GLU A 588 -11.05 34.02 -1.68
CA GLU A 588 -11.85 35.02 -0.96
C GLU A 588 -11.01 36.16 -0.38
N THR A 589 -9.80 35.87 0.09
CA THR A 589 -8.85 36.90 0.56
C THR A 589 -8.29 37.77 -0.57
N GLU A 590 -8.11 37.22 -1.78
CA GLU A 590 -7.70 37.99 -2.96
C GLU A 590 -8.84 38.85 -3.55
N LYS A 591 -10.10 38.57 -3.22
CA LYS A 591 -11.27 39.40 -3.61
C LYS A 591 -11.60 40.51 -2.62
N THR A 592 -11.03 40.46 -1.42
CA THR A 592 -11.29 41.41 -0.33
C THR A 592 -10.12 42.36 -0.06
N ALA A 593 -9.02 42.23 -0.82
CA ALA A 593 -7.92 43.18 -0.96
C ALA A 593 -8.01 43.88 -2.32
#